data_AF-A0A9X0WF03-F1
#
_entry.id   AF-A0A9X0WF03-F1
#
_cell.length_a   1.000
_cell.length_b   1.000
_cell.length_c   1.000
_cell.angle_alpha   90.00
_cell.angle_beta   90.00
_cell.angle_gamma   90.00
#
_symmetry.space_group_name_H-M   'P 1'
#
loop_
_entity.id
_entity.type
_entity.pdbx_description
1 polymer ?
#
loop_
_entity_poly.entity_id
_entity_poly.type
_entity_poly.pdbx_seq_one_letter_code
_entity_poly.pdbx_strand_id
1 'polypeptide(L)'
;MPAGEGGRAVWTLGPDAASLTWTRRPIARAHHHRSGPRGRSRRNRAHHTRLAHGAFGVLEHIVGDDVTWSLALSVGIDELDAQHRALLDLLNQLHSSVTDGLTRQRQLELLGELAEYTKIHFAVEESLMRIFGYPDYERHKTQHEGLIRNMVDLQQRLDQGREEVDAALMRHLRHWLIDHILQSDQDYSRFFLAAGALAKHAKPSWSTRIWDHLQFCSAKCWS
;
A
#
# COMPACT_ATOMS: atom_id res chain seq x y z
N MET A 1 -10.97 16.95 30.16
CA MET A 1 -10.61 15.91 31.14
C MET A 1 -11.80 15.72 32.09
N PRO A 2 -12.17 14.51 32.54
CA PRO A 2 -11.45 13.24 32.41
C PRO A 2 -12.25 12.06 31.77
N ALA A 3 -11.46 11.01 31.53
CA ALA A 3 -11.69 9.60 31.17
C ALA A 3 -13.11 8.99 31.15
N GLY A 4 -13.35 8.14 30.14
CA GLY A 4 -14.45 7.18 30.08
C GLY A 4 -13.91 5.76 29.86
N GLU A 5 -14.15 4.91 30.85
CA GLU A 5 -13.71 3.52 30.99
C GLU A 5 -14.41 2.56 30.00
N GLY A 6 -13.72 1.46 29.69
CA GLY A 6 -14.18 0.42 28.78
C GLY A 6 -15.28 -0.47 29.35
N GLY A 7 -16.30 -0.75 28.54
CA GLY A 7 -17.24 -1.85 28.74
C GLY A 7 -16.93 -2.99 27.77
N ARG A 8 -16.64 -4.19 28.29
CA ARG A 8 -16.46 -5.42 27.49
C ARG A 8 -17.77 -5.86 26.87
N ALA A 9 -17.76 -6.15 25.57
CA ALA A 9 -18.80 -6.93 24.91
C ALA A 9 -18.57 -8.42 25.20
N VAL A 10 -19.61 -9.13 25.61
CA VAL A 10 -19.62 -10.59 25.80
C VAL A 10 -20.41 -11.22 24.65
N TRP A 11 -19.81 -12.20 23.98
CA TRP A 11 -20.38 -12.93 22.86
C TRP A 11 -20.87 -14.30 23.33
N THR A 12 -22.06 -14.70 22.91
CA THR A 12 -22.54 -16.08 23.04
C THR A 12 -23.01 -16.56 21.68
N LEU A 13 -22.62 -17.79 21.31
CA LEU A 13 -22.97 -18.42 20.03
C LEU A 13 -24.35 -19.07 20.14
N GLY A 14 -25.26 -18.68 19.25
CA GLY A 14 -26.51 -19.39 18.96
C GLY A 14 -26.32 -20.42 17.83
N PRO A 15 -27.19 -21.43 17.69
CA PRO A 15 -26.84 -22.66 17.02
C PRO A 15 -26.97 -22.71 15.48
N ASP A 16 -27.55 -21.72 14.80
CA ASP A 16 -27.84 -21.85 13.36
C ASP A 16 -27.25 -20.73 12.48
N ALA A 17 -26.46 -21.13 11.47
CA ALA A 17 -25.56 -20.31 10.67
C ALA A 17 -26.20 -19.57 9.48
N ALA A 18 -27.50 -19.23 9.54
CA ALA A 18 -28.20 -18.71 8.36
C ALA A 18 -29.22 -17.60 8.67
N SER A 19 -28.86 -16.62 9.53
CA SER A 19 -29.44 -15.27 9.50
C SER A 19 -28.84 -14.42 10.63
N LEU A 20 -28.02 -13.43 10.31
CA LEU A 20 -27.58 -12.40 11.26
C LEU A 20 -28.57 -11.22 11.21
N THR A 21 -29.65 -11.29 11.98
CA THR A 21 -30.50 -10.11 12.21
C THR A 21 -30.04 -9.36 13.44
N TRP A 22 -29.71 -8.08 13.26
CA TRP A 22 -29.34 -7.15 14.31
C TRP A 22 -30.59 -6.57 14.98
N THR A 23 -30.73 -6.72 16.29
CA THR A 23 -31.70 -5.92 17.06
C THR A 23 -31.00 -5.15 18.17
N ARG A 24 -31.02 -3.81 18.09
CA ARG A 24 -30.70 -2.93 19.22
C ARG A 24 -31.90 -2.86 20.15
N ARG A 25 -31.72 -3.19 21.44
CA ARG A 25 -32.67 -2.77 22.48
C ARG A 25 -32.37 -1.33 22.89
N PRO A 26 -33.36 -0.42 22.94
CA PRO A 26 -33.15 0.90 23.49
C PRO A 26 -33.15 0.83 25.02
N ILE A 27 -32.14 1.45 25.65
CA ILE A 27 -32.19 1.75 27.09
C ILE A 27 -32.87 3.11 27.23
N ALA A 28 -33.99 3.13 27.93
CA ALA A 28 -34.73 4.34 28.29
C ALA A 28 -33.83 5.33 29.04
N ARG A 29 -33.87 6.61 28.67
CA ARG A 29 -33.26 7.69 29.45
C ARG A 29 -34.33 8.65 29.96
N ALA A 30 -34.28 8.88 31.27
CA ALA A 30 -35.10 9.80 32.01
C ALA A 30 -34.87 11.26 31.57
N HIS A 31 -35.95 12.03 31.62
CA HIS A 31 -36.00 13.46 31.32
C HIS A 31 -35.28 14.29 32.38
N HIS A 32 -34.53 15.30 31.95
CA HIS A 32 -34.45 16.56 32.68
C HIS A 32 -34.34 17.76 31.72
N HIS A 33 -35.28 18.69 31.91
CA HIS A 33 -35.40 20.00 31.29
C HIS A 33 -34.34 20.98 31.79
N ARG A 34 -33.81 21.84 30.90
CA ARG A 34 -33.78 23.31 31.11
C ARG A 34 -33.35 24.08 29.85
N SER A 35 -33.68 25.37 29.84
CA SER A 35 -34.09 26.18 28.69
C SER A 35 -33.14 27.36 28.40
N GLY A 36 -32.81 27.58 27.11
CA GLY A 36 -32.58 28.87 26.39
C GLY A 36 -31.45 29.85 26.83
N PRO A 37 -31.20 30.96 26.09
CA PRO A 37 -31.76 31.38 24.80
C PRO A 37 -30.72 31.72 23.69
N ARG A 38 -31.29 32.15 22.55
CA ARG A 38 -30.72 32.34 21.20
C ARG A 38 -29.86 33.61 21.04
N GLY A 39 -28.86 33.54 20.17
CA GLY A 39 -28.19 34.68 19.54
C GLY A 39 -27.81 34.36 18.09
N ARG A 40 -28.24 35.20 17.16
CA ARG A 40 -28.15 35.06 15.68
C ARG A 40 -27.09 36.04 15.18
N SER A 41 -26.19 35.68 14.26
CA SER A 41 -25.81 36.53 13.11
C SER A 41 -24.71 35.93 12.21
N ARG A 42 -25.05 35.86 10.92
CA ARG A 42 -24.28 36.12 9.68
C ARG A 42 -22.92 35.45 9.42
N ARG A 43 -22.97 34.65 8.33
CA ARG A 43 -22.13 34.68 7.10
C ARG A 43 -20.62 34.85 7.31
N ASN A 44 -19.86 33.84 6.88
CA ASN A 44 -19.12 34.04 5.63
C ASN A 44 -18.88 32.74 4.86
N ARG A 45 -19.07 32.86 3.56
CA ARG A 45 -18.89 31.85 2.54
C ARG A 45 -17.45 31.98 2.05
N ALA A 46 -16.65 30.94 2.19
CA ALA A 46 -15.38 30.82 1.48
C ALA A 46 -15.37 29.45 0.81
N HIS A 47 -15.74 29.44 -0.47
CA HIS A 47 -15.42 28.33 -1.37
C HIS A 47 -13.92 28.42 -1.65
N HIS A 48 -13.11 27.77 -0.82
CA HIS A 48 -11.77 27.39 -1.25
C HIS A 48 -11.92 26.12 -2.08
N THR A 49 -11.93 26.31 -3.39
CA THR A 49 -11.58 25.27 -4.36
C THR A 49 -10.24 24.69 -3.92
N ARG A 50 -10.30 23.49 -3.34
CA ARG A 50 -9.13 22.67 -3.02
C ARG A 50 -8.50 22.25 -4.34
N LEU A 51 -7.54 23.04 -4.82
CA LEU A 51 -6.65 22.60 -5.88
C LEU A 51 -5.91 21.36 -5.38
N ALA A 52 -5.92 20.32 -6.19
CA ALA A 52 -5.34 19.01 -5.92
C ALA A 52 -3.86 19.15 -5.52
N HIS A 53 -3.53 18.81 -4.28
CA HIS A 53 -2.16 18.62 -3.79
C HIS A 53 -1.65 17.23 -4.22
N GLY A 54 -1.64 16.94 -5.51
CA GLY A 54 -1.37 15.58 -6.01
C GLY A 54 -0.09 15.39 -6.82
N ALA A 55 0.56 16.46 -7.29
CA ALA A 55 1.62 16.33 -8.30
C ALA A 55 2.98 16.93 -7.90
N PHE A 56 3.07 17.67 -6.79
CA PHE A 56 4.29 18.43 -6.44
C PHE A 56 5.31 17.67 -5.59
N GLY A 57 4.94 16.50 -5.01
CA GLY A 57 5.84 15.72 -4.14
C GLY A 57 6.60 14.59 -4.84
N VAL A 58 6.17 14.15 -6.02
CA VAL A 58 6.72 12.98 -6.72
C VAL A 58 8.08 13.27 -7.37
N LEU A 59 8.30 14.53 -7.77
CA LEU A 59 9.43 14.92 -8.61
C LEU A 59 10.77 15.03 -7.86
N GLU A 60 10.78 15.02 -6.52
CA GLU A 60 12.02 15.17 -5.74
C GLU A 60 12.83 13.85 -5.63
N HIS A 61 12.22 12.70 -5.90
CA HIS A 61 12.84 11.37 -5.71
C HIS A 61 13.26 10.68 -7.02
N ILE A 62 13.10 11.36 -8.15
CA ILE A 62 13.45 10.89 -9.47
C ILE A 62 14.70 11.67 -9.91
N VAL A 63 15.86 11.00 -10.01
CA VAL A 63 17.09 11.60 -10.53
C VAL A 63 17.29 11.07 -11.95
N GLY A 64 16.97 11.90 -12.94
CA GLY A 64 16.90 11.44 -14.33
C GLY A 64 15.67 10.57 -14.54
N ASP A 65 15.86 9.32 -14.97
CA ASP A 65 14.79 8.34 -15.09
C ASP A 65 14.90 7.22 -14.03
N ASP A 66 15.89 7.21 -13.14
CA ASP A 66 16.02 6.19 -12.08
C ASP A 66 15.47 6.68 -10.74
N VAL A 67 14.96 5.75 -9.91
CA VAL A 67 14.53 6.06 -8.54
C VAL A 67 15.65 5.76 -7.57
N THR A 68 16.04 6.74 -6.77
CA THR A 68 17.00 6.53 -5.69
C THR A 68 16.27 6.37 -4.37
N TRP A 69 16.70 5.41 -3.56
CA TRP A 69 16.16 5.27 -2.21
C TRP A 69 16.41 6.55 -1.40
N SER A 70 15.40 7.00 -0.68
CA SER A 70 15.51 8.14 0.24
C SER A 70 14.71 7.88 1.52
N LEU A 71 15.00 8.63 2.58
CA LEU A 71 14.25 8.52 3.84
C LEU A 71 12.77 8.91 3.69
N ALA A 72 12.39 9.63 2.64
CA ALA A 72 10.98 9.94 2.37
C ALA A 72 10.17 8.70 1.97
N LEU A 73 10.84 7.69 1.38
CA LEU A 73 10.24 6.41 1.00
C LEU A 73 10.25 5.39 2.15
N SER A 74 10.82 5.74 3.31
CA SER A 74 10.80 4.88 4.50
C SER A 74 9.41 4.92 5.16
N VAL A 75 8.90 3.74 5.50
CA VAL A 75 7.71 3.56 6.34
C VAL A 75 8.10 3.28 7.80
N GLY A 76 9.38 3.43 8.16
CA GLY A 76 9.87 3.28 9.53
C GLY A 76 9.80 1.86 10.08
N ILE A 77 9.62 0.86 9.21
CA ILE A 77 9.61 -0.57 9.54
C ILE A 77 10.68 -1.22 8.68
N ASP A 78 11.82 -1.57 9.28
CA ASP A 78 13.03 -2.03 8.57
C ASP A 78 12.76 -3.10 7.50
N GLU A 79 11.88 -4.05 7.79
CA GLU A 79 11.54 -5.14 6.87
C GLU A 79 10.75 -4.65 5.64
N LEU A 80 9.83 -3.70 5.81
CA LEU A 80 9.09 -3.12 4.69
C LEU A 80 9.97 -2.18 3.88
N ASP A 81 10.82 -1.39 4.54
CA ASP A 81 11.80 -0.55 3.84
C ASP A 81 12.80 -1.38 3.02
N ALA A 82 13.18 -2.57 3.51
CA ALA A 82 14.02 -3.50 2.75
C ALA A 82 13.31 -4.02 1.49
N GLN A 83 12.02 -4.35 1.60
CA GLN A 83 11.20 -4.77 0.45
C GLN A 83 10.98 -3.62 -0.55
N HIS A 84 10.71 -2.40 -0.09
CA HIS A 84 10.60 -1.23 -0.95
C HIS A 84 11.91 -0.98 -1.71
N ARG A 85 13.07 -1.09 -1.05
CA ARG A 85 14.38 -0.99 -1.73
C ARG A 85 14.54 -2.03 -2.84
N ALA A 86 14.22 -3.30 -2.58
CA ALA A 86 14.30 -4.35 -3.59
C ALA A 86 13.33 -4.12 -4.76
N LEU A 87 12.13 -3.59 -4.52
CA LEU A 87 11.20 -3.20 -5.58
C LEU A 87 11.75 -2.06 -6.45
N LEU A 88 12.37 -1.05 -5.84
CA LEU A 88 13.02 0.04 -6.58
C LEU A 88 14.21 -0.48 -7.41
N ASP A 89 15.01 -1.38 -6.85
CA ASP A 89 16.16 -1.97 -7.54
C ASP A 89 15.72 -2.80 -8.76
N LEU A 90 14.63 -3.56 -8.66
CA LEU A 90 14.01 -4.26 -9.79
C LEU A 90 13.50 -3.30 -10.85
N LEU A 91 12.80 -2.25 -10.43
CA LEU A 91 12.24 -1.26 -11.32
C LEU A 91 13.36 -0.54 -12.10
N ASN A 92 14.46 -0.20 -11.43
CA ASN A 92 15.63 0.40 -12.05
C ASN A 92 16.33 -0.59 -13.00
N GLN A 93 16.47 -1.87 -12.63
CA GLN A 93 17.02 -2.89 -13.55
C GLN A 93 16.17 -3.05 -14.82
N LEU A 94 14.84 -3.07 -14.67
CA LEU A 94 13.92 -3.10 -15.81
C LEU A 94 14.06 -1.83 -16.66
N HIS A 95 14.18 -0.66 -16.03
CA HIS A 95 14.43 0.59 -16.72
C HIS A 95 15.74 0.55 -17.54
N SER A 96 16.86 0.18 -16.91
CA SER A 96 18.15 0.04 -17.58
C SER A 96 18.11 -0.97 -18.71
N SER A 97 17.33 -2.05 -18.58
CA SER A 97 17.20 -3.04 -19.65
C SER A 97 16.57 -2.49 -20.93
N VAL A 98 15.75 -1.44 -20.81
CA VAL A 98 15.19 -0.71 -21.95
C VAL A 98 16.21 0.28 -22.51
N THR A 99 16.87 1.05 -21.65
CA THR A 99 17.85 2.08 -22.10
C THR A 99 19.10 1.48 -22.73
N ASP A 100 19.56 0.34 -22.21
CA ASP A 100 20.76 -0.35 -22.66
C ASP A 100 20.49 -1.28 -23.86
N GLY A 101 19.23 -1.36 -24.30
CA GLY A 101 18.82 -2.19 -25.43
C GLY A 101 19.01 -3.68 -25.18
N LEU A 102 18.78 -4.16 -23.96
CA LEU A 102 18.83 -5.58 -23.65
C LEU A 102 17.74 -6.35 -24.41
N THR A 103 17.90 -7.67 -24.48
CA THR A 103 16.96 -8.51 -25.23
C THR A 103 15.56 -8.44 -24.62
N ARG A 104 14.55 -8.53 -25.48
CA ARG A 104 13.14 -8.66 -25.08
C ARG A 104 12.90 -9.75 -24.05
N GLN A 105 13.58 -10.89 -24.21
CA GLN A 105 13.53 -12.00 -23.26
C GLN A 105 13.95 -11.54 -21.86
N ARG A 106 15.06 -10.79 -21.76
CA ARG A 106 15.55 -10.29 -20.46
C ARG A 106 14.61 -9.25 -19.85
N GLN A 107 14.01 -8.38 -20.67
CA GLN A 107 13.01 -7.42 -20.22
C GLN A 107 11.76 -8.11 -19.64
N LEU A 108 11.29 -9.18 -20.29
CA LEU A 108 10.18 -10.00 -19.81
C LEU A 108 10.49 -10.72 -18.49
N GLU A 109 11.70 -11.26 -18.36
CA GLU A 109 12.18 -11.88 -17.11
C GLU A 109 12.17 -10.87 -15.97
N LEU A 110 12.75 -9.68 -16.17
CA LEU A 110 12.79 -8.61 -15.16
C LEU A 110 11.39 -8.13 -14.77
N LEU A 111 10.47 -7.99 -15.74
CA LEU A 111 9.09 -7.64 -15.45
C LEU A 111 8.38 -8.74 -14.64
N GLY A 112 8.65 -10.01 -14.94
CA GLY A 112 8.13 -11.15 -14.19
C GLY A 112 8.68 -11.19 -12.76
N GLU A 113 9.98 -10.98 -12.58
CA GLU A 113 10.64 -10.88 -11.27
C GLU A 113 10.04 -9.73 -10.44
N LEU A 114 9.83 -8.55 -11.06
CA LEU A 114 9.16 -7.42 -10.44
C LEU A 114 7.73 -7.77 -10.02
N ALA A 115 6.92 -8.33 -10.94
CA ALA A 115 5.53 -8.70 -10.65
C ALA A 115 5.40 -9.72 -9.51
N GLU A 116 6.27 -10.72 -9.48
CA GLU A 116 6.24 -11.73 -8.43
C GLU A 116 6.63 -11.14 -7.07
N TYR A 117 7.68 -10.32 -7.04
CA TYR A 117 8.09 -9.68 -5.80
C TYR A 117 7.06 -8.69 -5.27
N THR A 118 6.39 -7.94 -6.15
CA THR A 118 5.27 -7.06 -5.79
C THR A 118 4.15 -7.83 -5.10
N LYS A 119 3.79 -9.04 -5.57
CA LYS A 119 2.77 -9.87 -4.90
C LYS A 119 3.20 -10.28 -3.50
N ILE A 120 4.46 -10.69 -3.34
CA ILE A 120 5.03 -11.10 -2.05
C ILE A 120 4.98 -9.92 -1.08
N HIS A 121 5.45 -8.75 -1.53
CA HIS A 121 5.44 -7.52 -0.75
C HIS A 121 4.03 -7.16 -0.26
N PHE A 122 3.05 -7.10 -1.17
CA PHE A 122 1.66 -6.83 -0.82
C PHE A 122 1.09 -7.86 0.15
N ALA A 123 1.42 -9.14 -0.01
CA ALA A 123 0.97 -10.17 0.92
C ALA A 123 1.50 -9.95 2.34
N VAL A 124 2.73 -9.43 2.50
CA VAL A 124 3.31 -9.07 3.80
C VAL A 124 2.55 -7.90 4.40
N GLU A 125 2.39 -6.80 3.67
CA GLU A 125 1.68 -5.62 4.15
C GLU A 125 0.23 -5.92 4.51
N GLU A 126 -0.48 -6.66 3.66
CA GLU A 126 -1.85 -7.08 3.93
C GLU A 126 -1.95 -7.95 5.18
N SER A 127 -0.97 -8.82 5.40
CA SER A 127 -0.92 -9.63 6.62
C SER A 127 -0.71 -8.75 7.85
N LEU A 128 0.19 -7.76 7.78
CA LEU A 128 0.40 -6.80 8.87
C LEU A 128 -0.85 -5.95 9.11
N MET A 129 -1.48 -5.43 8.07
CA MET A 129 -2.73 -4.66 8.17
C MET A 129 -3.83 -5.45 8.89
N ARG A 130 -3.99 -6.75 8.58
CA ARG A 130 -4.95 -7.60 9.28
C ARG A 130 -4.56 -7.86 10.74
N ILE A 131 -3.28 -8.12 11.02
CA ILE A 131 -2.77 -8.39 12.38
C ILE A 131 -3.00 -7.18 13.30
N PHE A 132 -2.72 -5.97 12.82
CA PHE A 132 -2.88 -4.74 13.59
C PHE A 132 -4.31 -4.20 13.55
N GLY A 133 -5.20 -4.76 12.72
CA GLY A 133 -6.58 -4.29 12.59
C GLY A 133 -6.68 -2.91 11.92
N TYR A 134 -5.89 -2.68 10.88
CA TYR A 134 -5.87 -1.42 10.14
C TYR A 134 -7.26 -1.12 9.52
N PRO A 135 -7.92 -0.01 9.86
CA PRO A 135 -9.31 0.25 9.47
C PRO A 135 -9.54 0.34 7.95
N ASP A 136 -8.52 0.77 7.20
CA ASP A 136 -8.62 1.04 5.77
C ASP A 136 -8.07 -0.10 4.89
N TYR A 137 -7.92 -1.30 5.48
CA TYR A 137 -7.39 -2.50 4.83
C TYR A 137 -8.02 -2.78 3.45
N GLU A 138 -9.35 -2.82 3.34
CA GLU A 138 -10.04 -3.17 2.08
C GLU A 138 -9.76 -2.16 0.96
N ARG A 139 -9.64 -0.87 1.30
CA ARG A 139 -9.30 0.18 0.32
C ARG A 139 -7.87 -0.04 -0.20
N HIS A 140 -6.93 -0.28 0.72
CA HIS A 140 -5.53 -0.47 0.39
C HIS A 140 -5.33 -1.74 -0.46
N LYS A 141 -5.94 -2.86 -0.06
CA LYS A 141 -5.98 -4.11 -0.82
C LYS A 141 -6.53 -3.92 -2.25
N THR A 142 -7.56 -3.10 -2.42
CA THR A 142 -8.12 -2.80 -3.75
C THR A 142 -7.10 -2.12 -4.67
N GLN A 143 -6.21 -1.27 -4.13
CA GLN A 143 -5.12 -0.66 -4.89
C GLN A 143 -4.10 -1.72 -5.32
N HIS A 144 -3.70 -2.61 -4.41
CA HIS A 144 -2.80 -3.74 -4.70
C HIS A 144 -3.34 -4.62 -5.83
N GLU A 145 -4.59 -5.10 -5.68
CA GLU A 145 -5.21 -5.94 -6.70
C GLU A 145 -5.33 -5.22 -8.05
N GLY A 146 -5.51 -3.89 -8.03
CA GLY A 146 -5.50 -3.05 -9.22
C GLY A 146 -4.18 -3.12 -9.96
N LEU A 147 -3.06 -2.90 -9.27
CA LEU A 147 -1.74 -3.01 -9.89
C LEU A 147 -1.45 -4.42 -10.39
N ILE A 148 -1.72 -5.45 -9.58
CA ILE A 148 -1.46 -6.84 -9.97
C ILE A 148 -2.24 -7.21 -11.24
N ARG A 149 -3.51 -6.82 -11.35
CA ARG A 149 -4.30 -7.03 -12.57
C ARG A 149 -3.67 -6.34 -13.78
N ASN A 150 -3.22 -5.09 -13.62
CA ASN A 150 -2.57 -4.36 -14.70
C ASN A 150 -1.26 -5.02 -15.15
N MET A 151 -0.44 -5.51 -14.21
CA MET A 151 0.81 -6.21 -14.52
C MET A 151 0.55 -7.55 -15.23
N VAL A 152 -0.48 -8.30 -14.84
CA VAL A 152 -0.84 -9.57 -15.48
C VAL A 152 -1.36 -9.34 -16.91
N ASP A 153 -2.24 -8.35 -17.11
CA ASP A 153 -2.73 -8.00 -18.45
C ASP A 153 -1.60 -7.56 -19.38
N LEU A 154 -0.72 -6.70 -18.87
CA LEU A 154 0.48 -6.26 -19.57
C LEU A 154 1.39 -7.44 -19.93
N GLN A 155 1.68 -8.34 -18.99
CA GLN A 155 2.53 -9.50 -19.25
C GLN A 155 1.95 -10.38 -20.35
N GLN A 156 0.63 -10.59 -20.38
CA GLN A 156 -0.02 -11.32 -21.47
C GLN A 156 0.10 -10.60 -22.83
N ARG A 157 -0.08 -9.27 -22.86
CA ARG A 157 0.07 -8.49 -24.10
C ARG A 157 1.51 -8.51 -24.61
N LEU A 158 2.48 -8.44 -23.71
CA LEU A 158 3.88 -8.62 -24.02
C LEU A 158 4.13 -10.05 -24.51
N ASP A 159 3.74 -11.12 -23.83
CA ASP A 159 3.98 -12.49 -24.31
C ASP A 159 3.43 -12.76 -25.72
N GLN A 160 2.31 -12.12 -26.08
CA GLN A 160 1.68 -12.21 -27.41
C GLN A 160 2.33 -11.32 -28.49
N GLY A 161 3.35 -10.52 -28.15
CA GLY A 161 3.99 -9.58 -29.08
C GLY A 161 3.12 -8.38 -29.45
N ARG A 162 2.09 -8.07 -28.67
CA ARG A 162 1.17 -6.95 -28.94
C ARG A 162 1.65 -5.63 -28.35
N GLU A 163 2.66 -5.67 -27.48
CA GLU A 163 3.25 -4.54 -26.79
C GLU A 163 4.73 -4.80 -26.54
N GLU A 164 5.46 -3.76 -26.15
CA GLU A 164 6.86 -3.80 -25.76
C GLU A 164 7.03 -3.11 -24.39
N VAL A 165 8.11 -3.42 -23.69
CA VAL A 165 8.46 -2.69 -22.46
C VAL A 165 8.99 -1.33 -22.88
N ASP A 166 8.16 -0.29 -22.75
CA ASP A 166 8.47 1.05 -23.22
C ASP A 166 8.62 2.07 -22.07
N ALA A 167 9.04 3.28 -22.42
CA ALA A 167 9.21 4.35 -21.45
C ALA A 167 7.88 4.78 -20.77
N ALA A 168 6.72 4.58 -21.43
CA ALA A 168 5.43 4.94 -20.85
C ALA A 168 5.04 3.98 -19.73
N LEU A 169 5.23 2.68 -19.95
CA LEU A 169 5.10 1.65 -18.93
C LEU A 169 6.04 1.93 -17.75
N MET A 170 7.32 2.20 -18.02
CA MET A 170 8.29 2.46 -16.96
C MET A 170 7.90 3.66 -16.10
N ARG A 171 7.44 4.77 -16.71
CA ARG A 171 6.90 5.91 -15.97
C ARG A 171 5.66 5.55 -15.16
N HIS A 172 4.77 4.73 -15.70
CA HIS A 172 3.56 4.30 -14.99
C HIS A 172 3.89 3.51 -13.72
N LEU A 173 4.72 2.46 -13.84
CA LEU A 173 5.12 1.63 -12.69
C LEU A 173 5.86 2.45 -11.63
N ARG A 174 6.75 3.35 -12.06
CA ARG A 174 7.51 4.25 -11.19
C ARG A 174 6.62 5.19 -10.39
N HIS A 175 5.74 5.90 -11.08
CA HIS A 175 4.81 6.82 -10.41
C HIS A 175 3.89 6.07 -9.46
N TRP A 176 3.34 4.93 -9.90
CA TRP A 176 2.47 4.12 -9.04
C TRP A 176 3.19 3.73 -7.75
N LEU A 177 4.40 3.18 -7.84
CA LEU A 177 5.13 2.68 -6.66
C LEU A 177 5.49 3.83 -5.70
N ILE A 178 6.04 4.93 -6.23
CA ILE A 178 6.42 6.09 -5.41
C ILE A 178 5.18 6.71 -4.75
N ASP A 179 4.10 6.94 -5.50
CA ASP A 179 2.88 7.53 -4.96
C ASP A 179 2.20 6.63 -3.93
N HIS A 180 2.21 5.33 -4.18
CA HIS A 180 1.65 4.35 -3.25
C HIS A 180 2.41 4.36 -1.92
N ILE A 181 3.75 4.30 -1.97
CA ILE A 181 4.60 4.37 -0.79
C ILE A 181 4.37 5.68 -0.03
N LEU A 182 4.46 6.84 -0.72
CA LEU A 182 4.39 8.16 -0.08
C LEU A 182 3.01 8.51 0.48
N GLN A 183 1.95 7.85 0.01
CA GLN A 183 0.59 8.17 0.41
C GLN A 183 -0.05 7.02 1.21
N SER A 184 -0.23 5.87 0.57
CA SER A 184 -1.01 4.75 1.11
C SER A 184 -0.23 3.99 2.18
N ASP A 185 1.07 3.77 1.96
CA ASP A 185 1.88 2.98 2.89
C ASP A 185 2.22 3.77 4.15
N GLN A 186 2.43 5.08 3.97
CA GLN A 186 2.55 6.02 5.09
C GLN A 186 1.32 6.03 6.00
N ASP A 187 0.11 5.77 5.49
CA ASP A 187 -1.11 5.71 6.31
C ASP A 187 -1.09 4.51 7.27
N TYR A 188 -0.82 3.29 6.78
CA TYR A 188 -0.73 2.12 7.67
C TYR A 188 0.48 2.23 8.59
N SER A 189 1.59 2.82 8.11
CA SER A 189 2.81 2.98 8.91
C SER A 189 2.53 3.80 10.17
N ARG A 190 1.89 4.96 10.01
CA ARG A 190 1.48 5.79 11.15
C ARG A 190 0.60 5.02 12.14
N PHE A 191 -0.31 4.20 11.63
CA PHE A 191 -1.19 3.37 12.44
C PHE A 191 -0.41 2.30 13.22
N PHE A 192 0.50 1.57 12.57
CA PHE A 192 1.33 0.53 13.21
C PHE A 192 2.27 1.11 14.26
N LEU A 193 2.94 2.23 13.95
CA LEU A 193 3.84 2.90 14.88
C LEU A 193 3.09 3.44 16.11
N ALA A 194 1.89 3.99 15.92
CA ALA A 194 1.03 4.40 17.04
C ALA A 194 0.57 3.20 17.91
N ALA A 195 0.46 2.01 17.31
CA ALA A 195 0.16 0.76 18.00
C ALA A 195 1.40 0.08 18.64
N GLY A 196 2.59 0.69 18.52
CA GLY A 196 3.82 0.21 19.16
C GLY A 196 4.63 -0.80 18.34
N ALA A 197 4.40 -0.91 17.03
CA ALA A 197 5.29 -1.66 16.15
C ALA A 197 6.72 -1.11 16.28
N LEU A 198 7.68 -1.95 16.70
CA LEU A 198 9.06 -1.52 16.92
C LEU A 198 9.74 -1.27 15.58
N ALA A 199 10.33 -0.09 15.44
CA ALA A 199 10.95 0.40 14.21
C ALA A 199 12.29 -0.25 13.84
N LYS A 200 12.87 -1.11 14.70
CA LYS A 200 14.26 -1.57 14.53
C LYS A 200 14.45 -3.05 14.80
N HIS A 201 14.89 -3.80 13.79
CA HIS A 201 15.36 -5.17 13.95
C HIS A 201 16.90 -5.23 13.86
N ALA A 202 17.54 -5.89 14.84
CA ALA A 202 18.99 -6.08 14.86
C ALA A 202 19.49 -7.21 13.92
N LYS A 203 18.59 -7.84 13.16
CA LYS A 203 18.88 -8.98 12.28
C LYS A 203 18.66 -8.56 10.82
N PRO A 204 19.42 -9.13 9.86
CA PRO A 204 19.20 -8.86 8.44
C PRO A 204 17.76 -9.21 8.05
N SER A 205 17.19 -8.37 7.19
CA SER A 205 15.83 -8.53 6.66
C SER A 205 15.68 -9.92 6.00
N TRP A 206 14.57 -10.60 6.29
CA TRP A 206 14.34 -11.92 5.69
C TRP A 206 14.07 -11.80 4.19
N SER A 207 13.45 -10.70 3.76
CA SER A 207 13.15 -10.47 2.35
C SER A 207 14.40 -10.39 1.49
N THR A 208 15.53 -9.87 2.01
CA THR A 208 16.83 -9.89 1.31
C THR A 208 17.27 -11.33 1.01
N ARG A 209 17.04 -12.26 1.93
CA ARG A 209 17.38 -13.68 1.72
C ARG A 209 16.47 -14.35 0.70
N ILE A 210 15.19 -13.99 0.69
CA ILE A 210 14.25 -14.46 -0.33
C ILE A 210 14.59 -13.87 -1.69
N TRP A 211 15.03 -12.62 -1.73
CA TRP A 211 15.47 -11.92 -2.93
C TRP A 211 16.63 -12.64 -3.61
N ASP A 212 17.66 -13.01 -2.84
CA ASP A 212 18.79 -13.80 -3.32
C ASP A 212 18.34 -15.16 -3.91
N HIS A 213 17.26 -15.75 -3.39
CA HIS A 213 16.71 -17.02 -3.87
C HIS A 213 15.79 -16.88 -5.09
N LEU A 214 15.09 -15.75 -5.27
CA LEU A 214 14.28 -15.47 -6.44
C LEU A 214 15.14 -15.23 -7.68
N GLN A 215 16.31 -14.59 -7.54
CA GLN A 215 17.32 -14.54 -8.60
C GLN A 215 17.74 -15.95 -9.09
N PHE A 216 17.71 -16.95 -8.20
CA PHE A 216 18.10 -18.32 -8.52
C PHE A 216 16.97 -19.13 -9.20
N CYS A 217 15.70 -18.79 -8.98
CA CYS A 217 14.57 -19.52 -9.57
C CYS A 217 14.31 -19.17 -11.04
N SER A 218 14.63 -17.94 -11.46
CA SER A 218 14.49 -17.46 -12.85
C SER A 218 15.28 -18.33 -13.86
N ALA A 219 16.40 -18.93 -13.44
CA ALA A 219 17.27 -19.70 -14.33
C ALA A 219 16.80 -21.14 -14.66
N LYS A 220 15.71 -21.67 -14.06
CA LYS A 220 15.38 -23.11 -14.17
C LYS A 220 13.91 -23.50 -14.37
N CYS A 221 12.96 -22.58 -14.44
CA CYS A 221 11.53 -22.95 -14.46
C CYS A 221 10.86 -23.01 -15.84
N TRP A 222 11.56 -22.78 -16.95
CA TRP A 222 10.97 -22.83 -18.29
C TRP A 222 11.87 -23.60 -19.30
N SER A 223 12.12 -24.87 -19.00
CA SER A 223 12.66 -25.86 -19.96
C SER A 223 11.68 -27.00 -20.16
#